data_AF-A0A972URY1-F1
#
_entry.id   AF-A0A972URY1-F1
#
_cell.length_a   1.000
_cell.length_b   1.000
_cell.length_c   1.000
_cell.angle_alpha   90.00
_cell.angle_beta   90.00
_cell.angle_gamma   90.00
#
_symmetry.space_group_name_H-M   'P 1'
#
loop_
_entity.id
_entity.type
_entity.pdbx_description
1 polymer ?
#
loop_
_entity_poly.entity_id
_entity_poly.type
_entity_poly.pdbx_seq_one_letter_code
_entity_poly.pdbx_strand_id
1 'polypeptide(L)'
;IVTDPDAMSQAGVISAADISCLVIPDKCVGLPTLAALEQGIPVIAVRENENLMQNDLQTLPWAPGQLHVVDNYWEAVGVMTAIKAGITPESLRRPIPATRVETRKMESQDSKPDVSKPDEGKRSVNS
;
A
#
# COMPACT_ATOMS: atom_id res chain seq x y z
N ILE A 1 10.21 18.58 19.06
CA ILE A 1 9.43 17.32 19.12
C ILE A 1 8.17 17.64 19.91
N VAL A 2 6.99 17.34 19.37
CA VAL A 2 5.73 17.58 20.09
C VAL A 2 5.68 16.60 21.26
N THR A 3 5.66 17.12 22.48
CA THR A 3 5.71 16.33 23.72
C THR A 3 4.33 16.01 24.28
N ASP A 4 3.29 16.65 23.75
CA ASP A 4 1.90 16.51 24.17
C ASP A 4 1.04 16.06 22.96
N PRO A 5 0.55 14.81 22.94
CA PRO A 5 -0.30 14.31 21.87
C PRO A 5 -1.59 15.13 21.70
N ASP A 6 -2.13 15.71 22.78
CA ASP A 6 -3.37 16.48 22.73
C ASP A 6 -3.17 17.83 22.03
N ALA A 7 -1.94 18.33 21.97
CA ALA A 7 -1.59 19.51 21.19
C ALA A 7 -1.80 19.31 19.68
N MET A 8 -1.69 18.07 19.18
CA MET A 8 -1.96 17.75 17.76
C MET A 8 -3.46 17.64 17.44
N SER A 9 -4.31 17.57 18.47
CA SER A 9 -5.78 17.50 18.35
C SER A 9 -6.46 18.87 18.44
N GLN A 10 -5.69 19.95 18.60
CA GLN A 10 -6.23 21.31 18.71
C GLN A 10 -6.81 21.80 17.38
N ALA A 11 -7.93 22.52 17.44
CA ALA A 11 -8.56 23.10 16.27
C ALA A 11 -7.58 24.05 15.55
N GLY A 12 -7.35 23.81 14.25
CA GLY A 12 -6.46 24.59 13.41
C GLY A 12 -5.04 24.02 13.24
N VAL A 13 -4.70 22.93 13.93
CA VAL A 13 -3.46 22.19 13.68
C VAL A 13 -3.65 21.26 12.48
N ILE A 14 -2.73 21.33 11.52
CA ILE A 14 -2.66 20.38 10.40
C ILE A 14 -1.74 19.24 10.80
N SER A 15 -2.27 18.03 10.81
CA SER A 15 -1.55 16.80 11.06
C SER A 15 -1.39 16.00 9.77
N ALA A 16 -0.61 14.91 9.83
CA ALA A 16 -0.48 14.00 8.71
C ALA A 16 -1.81 13.29 8.35
N ALA A 17 -2.75 13.16 9.30
CA ALA A 17 -4.08 12.63 9.03
C ALA A 17 -4.93 13.56 8.11
N ASP A 18 -4.56 14.83 8.00
CA ASP A 18 -5.26 15.82 7.19
C ASP A 18 -4.68 15.93 5.75
N ILE A 19 -3.62 15.18 5.44
CA ILE A 19 -2.86 15.30 4.19
C ILE A 19 -3.13 14.11 3.27
N SER A 20 -3.63 14.37 2.06
CA SER A 20 -3.88 13.33 1.05
C SER A 20 -2.63 12.91 0.26
N CYS A 21 -1.65 13.80 0.10
CA CYS A 21 -0.34 13.51 -0.50
C CYS A 21 0.67 14.62 -0.14
N LEU A 22 1.96 14.28 -0.17
CA LEU A 22 3.07 15.19 0.09
C LEU A 22 3.89 15.42 -1.18
N VAL A 23 4.11 16.67 -1.60
CA VAL A 23 4.96 17.02 -2.74
C VAL A 23 6.27 17.62 -2.25
N ILE A 24 7.41 17.08 -2.68
CA ILE A 24 8.75 17.50 -2.23
C ILE A 24 9.74 17.59 -3.40
N PRO A 25 10.81 18.40 -3.27
CA PRO A 25 11.99 18.25 -4.13
C PRO A 25 12.57 16.84 -3.98
N ASP A 26 13.07 16.26 -5.06
CA ASP A 26 13.83 15.01 -5.01
C ASP A 26 15.04 15.14 -4.06
N LYS A 27 15.52 14.02 -3.49
CA LYS A 27 16.62 13.95 -2.50
C LYS A 27 16.34 14.58 -1.13
N CYS A 28 15.22 15.29 -0.97
CA CYS A 28 14.85 15.93 0.29
C CYS A 28 14.27 14.92 1.28
N VAL A 29 14.93 14.73 2.42
CA VAL A 29 14.48 13.83 3.49
C VAL A 29 14.37 14.62 4.79
N GLY A 30 13.17 14.68 5.35
CA GLY A 30 12.92 15.29 6.66
C GLY A 30 11.81 14.55 7.41
N LEU A 31 11.47 15.05 8.60
CA LEU A 31 10.38 14.49 9.40
C LEU A 31 9.04 14.39 8.65
N PRO A 32 8.63 15.37 7.81
CA PRO A 32 7.42 15.22 7.00
C PRO A 32 7.48 14.04 6.03
N THR A 33 8.65 13.79 5.41
CA THR A 33 8.86 12.65 4.51
C THR A 33 8.75 11.33 5.26
N LEU A 34 9.37 11.24 6.45
CA LEU A 34 9.33 10.02 7.27
C LEU A 34 7.94 9.75 7.85
N ALA A 35 7.23 10.80 8.27
CA ALA A 35 5.84 10.67 8.73
C ALA A 35 4.93 10.21 7.59
N ALA A 36 5.11 10.74 6.37
CA ALA A 36 4.37 10.27 5.20
C ALA A 36 4.68 8.81 4.85
N LEU A 37 5.96 8.42 4.92
CA LEU A 37 6.40 7.03 4.75
C LEU A 37 5.70 6.10 5.75
N GLU A 38 5.76 6.42 7.04
CA GLU A 38 5.17 5.62 8.12
C GLU A 38 3.64 5.53 8.02
N GLN A 39 2.97 6.62 7.63
CA GLN A 39 1.51 6.68 7.59
C GLN A 39 0.90 6.25 6.24
N GLY A 40 1.70 5.79 5.29
CA GLY A 40 1.18 5.35 3.99
C GLY A 40 0.73 6.52 3.09
N ILE A 41 1.13 7.76 3.39
CA ILE A 41 0.75 8.94 2.61
C ILE A 41 1.56 8.94 1.31
N PRO A 42 0.91 9.09 0.14
CA PRO A 42 1.61 9.20 -1.14
C PRO A 42 2.57 10.39 -1.16
N VAL A 43 3.81 10.15 -1.61
CA VAL A 43 4.86 11.16 -1.75
C VAL A 43 5.18 11.33 -3.23
N ILE A 44 5.17 12.58 -3.70
CA ILE A 44 5.49 12.96 -5.07
C ILE A 44 6.81 13.76 -5.03
N ALA A 45 7.89 13.12 -5.47
CA ALA A 45 9.23 13.71 -5.53
C ALA A 45 9.51 14.32 -6.90
N VAL A 46 9.93 15.58 -6.94
CA VAL A 46 10.12 16.36 -8.18
C VAL A 46 11.60 16.57 -8.47
N ARG A 47 12.08 16.05 -9.61
CA ARG A 47 13.52 16.06 -9.98
C ARG A 47 14.05 17.42 -10.38
N GLU A 48 13.27 18.24 -11.09
CA GLU A 48 13.70 19.56 -11.58
C GLU A 48 14.11 20.52 -10.43
N ASN A 49 13.59 20.31 -9.21
CA ASN A 49 13.94 21.15 -8.06
C ASN A 49 15.22 20.67 -7.37
N GLU A 50 16.36 21.10 -7.88
CA GLU A 50 17.66 20.78 -7.31
C GLU A 50 17.87 21.41 -5.92
N ASN A 51 18.54 20.67 -5.04
CA ASN A 51 18.86 21.10 -3.70
C ASN A 51 20.18 20.50 -3.24
N LEU A 52 20.68 20.94 -2.08
CA LEU A 52 21.98 20.54 -1.54
C LEU A 52 21.99 19.12 -0.95
N MET A 53 20.83 18.49 -0.76
CA MET A 53 20.72 17.15 -0.19
C MET A 53 21.08 16.10 -1.25
N GLN A 54 21.68 15.00 -0.79
CA GLN A 54 22.19 13.93 -1.66
C GLN A 54 21.62 12.56 -1.28
N ASN A 55 20.41 12.54 -0.72
CA ASN A 55 19.76 11.28 -0.36
C ASN A 55 19.14 10.62 -1.60
N ASP A 56 19.11 9.30 -1.60
CA ASP A 56 18.33 8.53 -2.56
C ASP A 56 17.00 8.10 -1.91
N LEU A 57 15.91 8.76 -2.32
CA LEU A 57 14.57 8.46 -1.83
C LEU A 57 14.13 7.03 -2.16
N GLN A 58 14.62 6.41 -3.23
CA GLN A 58 14.20 5.07 -3.65
C GLN A 58 14.70 3.97 -2.72
N THR A 59 15.67 4.26 -1.85
CA THR A 59 16.21 3.31 -0.87
C THR A 59 15.35 3.16 0.38
N LEU A 60 14.37 4.06 0.59
CA LEU A 60 13.46 3.98 1.73
C LEU A 60 12.41 2.87 1.51
N PRO A 61 11.90 2.25 2.59
CA PRO A 61 10.98 1.10 2.52
C PRO A 61 9.54 1.50 2.17
N TRP A 62 9.33 2.08 0.98
CA TRP A 62 8.01 2.51 0.51
C TRP A 62 7.07 1.34 0.29
N ALA A 63 5.80 1.53 0.62
CA ALA A 63 4.74 0.65 0.16
C ALA A 63 4.54 0.78 -1.37
N PRO A 64 4.01 -0.25 -2.05
CA PRO A 64 3.72 -0.18 -3.48
C PRO A 64 2.81 1.01 -3.82
N GLY A 65 3.23 1.83 -4.78
CA GLY A 65 2.49 3.02 -5.20
C GLY A 65 2.52 4.20 -4.23
N GLN A 66 3.39 4.16 -3.20
CA GLN A 66 3.50 5.26 -2.23
C GLN A 66 4.47 6.36 -2.69
N LEU A 67 5.56 6.03 -3.38
CA LEU A 67 6.48 7.02 -3.95
C LEU A 67 6.26 7.18 -5.45
N HIS A 68 6.05 8.42 -5.89
CA HIS A 68 6.00 8.81 -7.29
C HIS A 68 7.13 9.81 -7.58
N VAL A 69 8.07 9.45 -8.45
CA VAL A 69 9.13 10.36 -8.89
C VAL A 69 8.74 10.94 -10.25
N VAL A 70 8.68 12.26 -10.35
CA VAL A 70 8.28 13.00 -11.55
C VAL A 70 9.34 14.01 -11.95
N ASP A 71 9.34 14.42 -13.22
CA ASP A 71 10.40 15.29 -13.72
C ASP A 71 10.18 16.75 -13.29
N ASN A 72 8.94 17.23 -13.24
CA ASN A 72 8.60 18.62 -12.92
C ASN A 72 7.27 18.76 -12.12
N TYR A 73 6.97 19.97 -11.66
CA TYR A 73 5.74 20.23 -10.88
C TYR A 73 4.45 20.12 -11.69
N TRP A 74 4.50 20.24 -13.02
CA TRP A 74 3.30 20.05 -13.86
C TRP A 74 2.87 18.58 -13.83
N GLU A 75 3.84 17.67 -13.92
CA GLU A 75 3.60 16.23 -13.74
C GLU A 75 3.11 15.90 -12.33
N ALA A 76 3.65 16.57 -11.30
CA ALA A 76 3.20 16.38 -9.92
C ALA A 76 1.70 16.68 -9.77
N VAL A 77 1.21 17.76 -10.42
CA VAL A 77 -0.24 18.08 -10.46
C VAL A 77 -1.03 16.98 -11.17
N GLY A 78 -0.49 16.41 -12.25
CA GLY A 78 -1.10 15.27 -12.95
C GLY A 78 -1.25 14.03 -12.06
N VAL A 79 -0.17 13.65 -11.35
CA VAL A 79 -0.18 12.54 -10.38
C VAL A 79 -1.19 12.80 -9.26
N MET A 80 -1.16 13.99 -8.66
CA MET A 80 -2.10 14.40 -7.62
C MET A 80 -3.56 14.32 -8.09
N THR A 81 -3.82 14.73 -9.34
CA THR A 81 -5.16 14.66 -9.95
C THR A 81 -5.60 13.20 -10.15
N ALA A 82 -4.70 12.33 -10.58
CA ALA A 82 -4.97 10.89 -10.74
C ALA A 82 -5.32 10.24 -9.39
N ILE A 83 -4.49 10.48 -8.36
CA ILE A 83 -4.73 9.99 -6.99
C ILE A 83 -6.10 10.46 -6.49
N LYS A 84 -6.40 11.76 -6.65
CA LYS A 84 -7.68 12.35 -6.25
C LYS A 84 -8.88 11.72 -6.96
N ALA A 85 -8.71 11.29 -8.21
CA ALA A 85 -9.73 10.62 -9.00
C ALA A 85 -9.81 9.10 -8.73
N GLY A 86 -8.94 8.53 -7.88
CA GLY A 86 -8.85 7.09 -7.66
C GLY A 86 -8.26 6.32 -8.84
N ILE A 87 -7.46 6.98 -9.68
CA ILE A 87 -6.83 6.43 -10.88
C ILE A 87 -5.35 6.19 -10.60
N THR A 88 -4.85 5.00 -10.96
CA THR A 88 -3.41 4.72 -10.88
C THR A 88 -2.66 5.52 -11.94
N PRO A 89 -1.63 6.31 -11.59
CA PRO A 89 -0.89 7.13 -12.57
C PRO A 89 -0.35 6.35 -13.77
N GLU A 90 0.01 5.08 -13.57
CA GLU A 90 0.55 4.19 -14.60
C GLU A 90 -0.46 3.89 -15.71
N SER A 91 -1.76 3.91 -15.40
CA SER A 91 -2.83 3.70 -16.38
C SER A 91 -2.99 4.84 -17.39
N LEU A 92 -2.45 6.02 -17.07
CA LEU A 92 -2.46 7.20 -17.93
C LEU A 92 -1.31 7.18 -18.95
N ARG A 93 -0.38 6.23 -18.83
CA ARG A 93 0.74 6.05 -19.77
C ARG A 93 0.41 4.95 -20.78
N ARG A 94 1.00 5.07 -21.97
CA ARG A 94 0.89 4.08 -23.05
C ARG A 94 2.27 3.46 -23.32
N PRO A 95 2.34 2.20 -23.75
CA PRO A 95 1.22 1.25 -23.91
C PRO A 95 0.70 0.73 -22.56
N ILE A 96 -0.58 0.37 -22.49
CA ILE A 96 -1.15 -0.21 -21.26
C ILE A 96 -0.68 -1.67 -21.14
N PRO A 97 -0.13 -2.11 -20.00
CA PRO A 97 0.27 -3.49 -19.79
C PRO A 97 -0.91 -4.47 -19.93
N ALA A 98 -0.62 -5.70 -20.38
CA ALA A 98 -1.63 -6.75 -20.47
C ALA A 98 -2.18 -7.13 -19.08
N THR A 99 -3.49 -7.32 -18.99
CA THR A 99 -4.17 -7.71 -17.75
C THR A 99 -3.83 -9.16 -17.37
N ARG A 100 -3.45 -9.40 -16.11
CA ARG A 100 -3.23 -10.75 -15.56
C ARG A 100 -4.56 -11.44 -15.31
N VAL A 101 -4.74 -12.63 -15.88
CA VAL A 101 -5.92 -13.47 -15.68
C VAL A 101 -5.56 -14.62 -14.74
N GLU A 102 -6.30 -14.76 -13.62
CA GLU A 102 -6.16 -15.91 -12.73
C GLU A 102 -7.37 -16.82 -12.85
N THR A 103 -7.14 -18.07 -13.20
CA THR A 103 -8.21 -19.06 -13.33
C THR A 103 -8.29 -19.85 -12.03
N ARG A 104 -9.33 -19.61 -11.22
CA ARG A 104 -9.55 -20.39 -9.99
C ARG A 104 -10.21 -21.71 -10.35
N LYS A 105 -9.52 -22.83 -10.12
CA LYS A 105 -10.14 -24.17 -10.19
C LYS A 105 -10.97 -24.36 -8.93
N MET A 106 -12.29 -24.50 -9.06
CA MET A 106 -13.11 -24.93 -7.94
C MET A 106 -12.89 -26.43 -7.74
N GLU A 107 -12.29 -26.81 -6.60
CA GLU A 107 -12.27 -28.20 -6.16
C GLU A 107 -13.61 -28.51 -5.49
N SER A 108 -14.38 -29.40 -6.11
CA SER A 108 -15.59 -29.98 -5.53
C SER A 108 -15.19 -30.87 -4.35
N GLN A 109 -15.61 -30.50 -3.14
CA GLN A 109 -15.53 -31.37 -1.98
C GLN A 109 -16.50 -32.53 -2.16
N ASP A 110 -16.00 -33.69 -2.57
CA ASP A 110 -16.75 -34.93 -2.46
C ASP A 110 -16.93 -35.27 -0.97
N SER A 111 -18.19 -35.21 -0.54
CA SER A 111 -18.66 -35.65 0.77
C SER A 111 -18.30 -37.11 1.00
N LYS A 112 -17.48 -37.40 2.02
CA LYS A 112 -17.34 -38.75 2.56
C LYS A 112 -18.72 -39.25 3.03
N PRO A 113 -19.19 -40.45 2.65
CA PRO A 113 -20.40 -41.00 3.23
C PRO A 113 -20.13 -41.41 4.68
N ASP A 114 -20.99 -40.89 5.56
CA ASP A 114 -21.23 -41.37 6.92
C ASP A 114 -21.72 -42.82 6.86
N VAL A 115 -20.99 -43.73 7.52
CA VAL A 115 -21.54 -45.03 7.90
C VAL A 115 -21.28 -45.21 9.39
N SER A 116 -22.32 -44.91 10.15
CA SER A 116 -22.46 -45.25 11.54
C SER A 116 -23.44 -46.44 11.70
N LYS A 117 -23.00 -47.44 12.49
CA LYS A 117 -23.73 -48.50 13.26
C LYS A 117 -24.04 -49.87 12.60
N PRO A 118 -24.33 -50.94 13.40
CA PRO A 118 -23.94 -51.26 14.79
C PRO A 118 -23.36 -52.69 14.98
N ASP A 119 -23.01 -52.96 16.24
CA ASP A 119 -22.51 -54.16 16.93
C ASP A 119 -23.36 -55.45 16.73
N GLU A 120 -22.71 -56.59 16.48
CA GLU A 120 -23.25 -57.92 16.81
C GLU A 120 -22.10 -58.93 17.06
N GLY A 121 -22.04 -59.46 18.27
CA GLY A 121 -20.91 -60.21 18.79
C GLY A 121 -20.78 -61.66 18.29
N LYS A 122 -19.60 -62.24 18.55
CA LYS A 122 -19.42 -63.68 18.78
C LYS A 122 -18.11 -63.96 19.53
N ARG A 123 -18.27 -64.57 20.71
CA ARG A 123 -17.24 -65.22 21.52
C ARG A 123 -16.65 -66.44 20.79
N SER A 124 -15.32 -66.58 20.85
CA SER A 124 -14.57 -67.85 20.88
C SER A 124 -13.15 -67.47 21.32
N VAL A 125 -12.77 -67.67 22.59
CA VAL A 125 -12.11 -68.88 23.12
C VAL A 125 -11.00 -69.37 22.18
N ASN A 126 -9.74 -69.36 22.65
CA ASN A 126 -8.79 -70.44 22.46
C ASN A 126 -7.58 -70.29 23.40
N SER A 127 -7.39 -71.39 24.16
CA SER A 127 -6.24 -71.98 24.89
C SER A 127 -5.13 -71.12 25.50
#